data_AF-A0A935S2N4-F1
#
_entry.id   AF-A0A935S2N4-F1
#
_cell.length_a   1.000
_cell.length_b   1.000
_cell.length_c   1.000
_cell.angle_alpha   90.00
_cell.angle_beta   90.00
_cell.angle_gamma   90.00
#
_symmetry.space_group_name_H-M   'P 1'
#
loop_
_entity.id
_entity.type
_entity.pdbx_description
1 polymer ?
#
loop_
_entity_poly.entity_id
_entity_poly.type
_entity_poly.pdbx_seq_one_letter_code
_entity_poly.pdbx_strand_id
1 'polypeptide(L)'
;MLKGLKKSVLRSATSVFNTVEKNRYFFATKYLKGNGIEIGALHIPLQLPQSARVKYVDRMSKPDLRHHYAELANYDLVDVDVIDDGEKLSTFIDGSLDFIIANHMLEHCKAQLILLKRILKNKTRWNSFLCHSR
;
A
#
# COMPACT_ATOMS: atom_id res chain seq x y z
N MET A 1 -46.32 16.93 -19.55
CA MET A 1 -46.17 15.48 -19.26
C MET A 1 -44.78 15.24 -18.70
N LEU A 2 -44.72 14.88 -17.41
CA LEU A 2 -43.53 14.40 -16.71
C LEU A 2 -43.12 13.02 -17.26
N LYS A 3 -41.83 12.83 -17.59
CA LYS A 3 -41.10 11.58 -17.35
C LYS A 3 -39.65 11.89 -17.00
N GLY A 4 -39.40 12.00 -15.69
CA GLY A 4 -38.07 11.82 -15.10
C GLY A 4 -37.74 10.33 -14.92
N LEU A 5 -36.62 10.09 -14.21
CA LEU A 5 -35.90 8.84 -13.87
C LEU A 5 -34.73 8.50 -14.82
N LYS A 6 -33.44 8.47 -14.44
CA LYS A 6 -32.75 8.68 -13.14
C LYS A 6 -31.32 9.22 -13.39
N LYS A 7 -31.07 10.51 -13.10
CA LYS A 7 -29.70 11.03 -12.88
C LYS A 7 -29.12 10.64 -11.51
N SER A 8 -29.90 9.97 -10.65
CA SER A 8 -29.54 9.65 -9.28
C SER A 8 -28.71 8.37 -9.11
N VAL A 9 -28.68 7.47 -10.10
CA VAL A 9 -27.99 6.17 -9.97
C VAL A 9 -26.48 6.27 -10.27
N LEU A 10 -26.04 7.28 -11.03
CA LEU A 10 -24.62 7.49 -11.37
C LEU A 10 -23.82 8.29 -10.34
N ARG A 11 -24.46 8.80 -9.27
CA ARG A 11 -23.80 9.62 -8.23
C ARG A 11 -23.25 8.82 -7.04
N SER A 12 -23.69 7.59 -6.81
CA SER A 12 -23.32 6.85 -5.58
C SER A 12 -21.95 6.16 -5.68
N ALA A 13 -21.55 5.64 -6.84
CA ALA A 13 -20.25 4.98 -7.01
C ALA A 13 -19.09 5.98 -6.83
N THR A 14 -19.18 7.16 -7.44
CA THR A 14 -18.16 8.23 -7.31
C THR A 14 -18.04 8.76 -5.87
N SER A 15 -19.12 8.68 -5.09
CA SER A 15 -19.16 9.13 -3.69
C SER A 15 -18.44 8.16 -2.74
N VAL A 16 -18.59 6.85 -2.96
CA VAL A 16 -17.98 5.81 -2.09
C VAL A 16 -16.49 5.64 -2.40
N PHE A 17 -16.11 5.61 -3.68
CA PHE A 17 -14.68 5.57 -4.08
C PHE A 17 -13.89 6.75 -3.53
N ASN A 18 -14.50 7.94 -3.47
CA ASN A 18 -13.89 9.12 -2.87
C ASN A 18 -13.72 9.03 -1.34
N THR A 19 -14.47 8.17 -0.65
CA THR A 19 -14.41 8.10 0.82
C THR A 19 -13.25 7.21 1.28
N VAL A 20 -13.03 6.08 0.60
CA VAL A 20 -11.93 5.14 0.93
C VAL A 20 -10.57 5.81 0.73
N GLU A 21 -10.35 6.43 -0.43
CA GLU A 21 -9.08 7.13 -0.70
C GLU A 21 -8.86 8.33 0.22
N LYS A 22 -9.93 9.08 0.56
CA LYS A 22 -9.84 10.13 1.59
C LYS A 22 -9.48 9.58 2.96
N ASN A 23 -10.02 8.43 3.35
CA ASN A 23 -9.70 7.79 4.62
C ASN A 23 -8.26 7.28 4.63
N ARG A 24 -7.80 6.64 3.54
CA ARG A 24 -6.42 6.19 3.37
C ARG A 24 -5.45 7.36 3.50
N TYR A 25 -5.71 8.45 2.77
CA TYR A 25 -4.88 9.65 2.85
C TYR A 25 -4.96 10.31 4.24
N PHE A 26 -6.14 10.40 4.85
CA PHE A 26 -6.30 10.90 6.21
C PHE A 26 -5.45 10.12 7.21
N PHE A 27 -5.50 8.79 7.17
CA PHE A 27 -4.67 7.98 8.04
C PHE A 27 -3.18 8.06 7.69
N ALA A 28 -2.83 8.13 6.41
CA ALA A 28 -1.46 8.36 5.97
C ALA A 28 -0.91 9.67 6.57
N THR A 29 -1.67 10.78 6.50
CA THR A 29 -1.26 12.07 7.09
C THR A 29 -1.10 12.02 8.61
N LYS A 30 -1.89 11.18 9.29
CA LYS A 30 -1.89 11.07 10.75
C LYS A 30 -0.74 10.21 11.28
N TYR A 31 -0.37 9.16 10.55
CA TYR A 31 0.53 8.12 11.05
C TYR A 31 1.86 8.02 10.30
N LEU A 32 1.95 8.51 9.06
CA LEU A 32 3.16 8.39 8.25
C LEU A 32 4.01 9.66 8.31
N LYS A 33 5.20 9.52 8.88
CA LYS A 33 6.20 10.58 8.98
C LYS A 33 7.60 9.97 8.90
N GLY A 34 8.51 10.64 8.21
CA GLY A 34 9.89 10.19 8.05
C GLY A 34 10.08 9.29 6.83
N ASN A 35 10.95 8.29 6.94
CA ASN A 35 11.32 7.39 5.86
C ASN A 35 10.82 5.98 6.16
N GLY A 36 10.06 5.40 5.25
CA GLY A 36 9.55 4.04 5.37
C GLY A 36 9.64 3.28 4.07
N ILE A 37 8.96 2.13 4.04
CA ILE A 37 8.83 1.30 2.85
C ILE A 37 7.38 0.98 2.57
N GLU A 38 7.06 0.68 1.31
CA GLU A 38 5.80 0.07 0.91
C GLU A 38 6.11 -1.24 0.18
N ILE A 39 5.54 -2.32 0.69
CA ILE A 39 5.77 -3.67 0.18
C ILE A 39 4.65 -4.01 -0.80
N GLY A 40 5.02 -4.40 -2.02
CA GLY A 40 4.08 -4.86 -3.04
C GLY A 40 3.12 -3.76 -3.52
N ALA A 41 3.62 -2.54 -3.72
CA ALA A 41 2.81 -1.39 -4.17
C ALA A 41 2.21 -1.58 -5.58
N LEU A 42 2.93 -2.28 -6.46
CA LEU A 42 2.56 -2.53 -7.85
C LEU A 42 2.07 -1.24 -8.55
N HIS A 43 0.80 -1.22 -8.97
CA HIS A 43 0.18 -0.11 -9.71
C HIS A 43 -0.71 0.80 -8.84
N ILE A 44 -0.82 0.51 -7.54
CA ILE A 44 -1.69 1.25 -6.61
C ILE A 44 -0.88 1.61 -5.34
N PRO A 45 0.19 2.43 -5.47
CA PRO A 45 0.93 2.89 -4.30
C PRO A 45 0.04 3.76 -3.39
N LEU A 46 0.29 3.71 -2.08
CA LEU A 46 -0.42 4.57 -1.14
C LEU A 46 -0.06 6.05 -1.39
N GLN A 47 -1.05 6.93 -1.45
CA GLN A 47 -0.80 8.36 -1.46
C GLN A 47 -0.20 8.82 -0.13
N LEU A 48 0.96 9.48 -0.19
CA LEU A 48 1.71 9.89 1.00
C LEU A 48 1.56 11.38 1.30
N PRO A 49 1.56 11.78 2.59
CA PRO A 49 1.74 13.17 2.97
C PRO A 49 3.17 13.65 2.66
N GLN A 50 3.37 14.96 2.55
CA GLN A 50 4.71 15.55 2.35
C GLN A 50 5.71 15.20 3.46
N SER A 51 5.22 14.86 4.66
CA SER A 51 6.03 14.45 5.80
C SER A 51 6.61 13.04 5.68
N ALA A 52 6.24 12.27 4.67
CA ALA A 52 6.63 10.88 4.49
C ALA A 52 7.36 10.67 3.16
N ARG A 53 8.37 9.80 3.17
CA ARG A 53 9.04 9.27 1.99
C ARG A 53 9.06 7.75 2.04
N VAL A 54 8.93 7.12 0.87
CA VAL A 54 8.86 5.68 0.75
C VAL A 54 9.88 5.16 -0.24
N LYS A 55 10.39 3.95 0.04
CA LYS A 55 11.00 3.08 -0.96
C LYS A 55 10.07 1.91 -1.24
N TYR A 56 9.97 1.51 -2.50
CA TYR A 56 9.16 0.39 -2.93
C TYR A 56 9.94 -0.92 -2.86
N VAL A 57 9.34 -1.91 -2.19
CA VAL A 57 9.95 -3.22 -1.95
C VAL A 57 9.08 -4.29 -2.56
N ASP A 58 9.69 -5.19 -3.32
CA ASP A 58 9.04 -6.38 -3.85
C ASP A 58 10.04 -7.55 -3.90
N ARG A 59 9.54 -8.78 -4.01
CA ARG A 59 10.38 -9.97 -4.19
C ARG A 59 10.92 -10.10 -5.62
N MET A 60 10.41 -9.29 -6.56
CA MET A 60 10.73 -9.31 -7.98
C MET A 60 11.07 -7.91 -8.49
N SER A 61 11.87 -7.84 -9.56
CA SER A 61 12.11 -6.57 -10.27
C SER A 61 10.85 -6.12 -11.03
N LYS A 62 10.74 -4.83 -11.39
CA LYS A 62 9.61 -4.33 -12.21
C LYS A 62 9.45 -5.11 -13.54
N PRO A 63 10.52 -5.41 -14.32
CA PRO A 63 10.39 -6.28 -15.50
C PRO A 63 9.81 -7.65 -15.20
N ASP A 64 10.27 -8.30 -14.12
CA ASP A 64 9.76 -9.62 -13.72
C ASP A 64 8.31 -9.54 -13.28
N LEU A 65 7.93 -8.48 -12.56
CA LEU A 65 6.54 -8.22 -12.16
C LEU A 65 5.63 -8.00 -13.38
N ARG A 66 6.11 -7.32 -14.42
CA ARG A 66 5.37 -7.17 -15.69
C ARG A 66 5.11 -8.49 -16.38
N HIS A 67 6.07 -9.41 -16.32
CA HIS A 67 5.90 -10.76 -16.86
C HIS A 67 4.95 -11.59 -15.98
N HIS A 68 5.11 -11.50 -14.66
CA HIS A 68 4.34 -12.29 -13.70
C HIS A 68 2.87 -11.87 -13.65
N TYR A 69 2.59 -10.57 -13.73
CA TYR A 69 1.26 -9.97 -13.71
C TYR A 69 0.89 -9.40 -15.08
N ALA A 70 0.81 -10.25 -16.09
CA ALA A 70 0.48 -9.86 -17.45
C ALA A 70 -0.89 -9.17 -17.55
N GLU A 71 -1.83 -9.47 -16.65
CA GLU A 71 -3.12 -8.79 -16.53
C GLU A 71 -3.00 -7.30 -16.17
N LEU A 72 -1.87 -6.89 -15.59
CA LEU A 72 -1.59 -5.50 -15.25
C LEU A 72 -0.85 -4.73 -16.36
N ALA A 73 -0.76 -5.28 -17.58
CA ALA A 73 -0.05 -4.67 -18.70
C ALA A 73 -0.46 -3.22 -18.99
N ASN A 74 -1.73 -2.87 -18.74
CA ASN A 74 -2.28 -1.53 -19.01
C ASN A 74 -2.07 -0.51 -17.88
N TYR A 75 -1.55 -0.93 -16.73
CA TYR A 75 -1.30 -0.04 -15.59
C TYR A 75 0.18 0.30 -15.50
N ASP A 76 0.54 1.44 -14.92
CA ASP A 76 1.94 1.69 -14.59
C ASP A 76 2.30 1.05 -13.26
N LEU A 77 3.44 0.39 -13.20
CA LEU A 77 3.96 -0.22 -11.98
C LEU A 77 5.03 0.72 -11.42
N VAL A 78 5.06 0.89 -10.10
CA VAL A 78 6.17 1.60 -9.47
C VAL A 78 7.50 0.90 -9.76
N ASP A 79 8.58 1.67 -9.83
CA ASP A 79 9.92 1.10 -9.88
C ASP A 79 10.25 0.50 -8.50
N VAL A 80 10.82 -0.70 -8.52
CA VAL A 80 11.21 -1.41 -7.30
C VAL A 80 12.58 -0.90 -6.86
N ASP A 81 12.64 -0.23 -5.70
CA ASP A 81 13.87 0.30 -5.12
C ASP A 81 14.73 -0.80 -4.46
N VAL A 82 14.07 -1.81 -3.88
CA VAL A 82 14.73 -2.90 -3.16
C VAL A 82 14.04 -4.23 -3.46
N ILE A 83 14.82 -5.21 -3.90
CA ILE A 83 14.34 -6.59 -4.06
C ILE A 83 14.57 -7.34 -2.75
N ASP A 84 13.50 -7.68 -2.03
CA ASP A 84 13.55 -8.41 -0.76
C ASP A 84 12.26 -9.21 -0.53
N ASP A 85 12.35 -10.23 0.32
CA ASP A 85 11.18 -10.98 0.78
C ASP A 85 10.42 -10.11 1.80
N GLY A 86 9.21 -9.67 1.42
CA GLY A 86 8.37 -8.80 2.25
C GLY A 86 7.98 -9.38 3.61
N GLU A 87 8.04 -10.69 3.80
CA GLU A 87 7.86 -11.31 5.12
C GLU A 87 9.14 -11.25 5.96
N LYS A 88 10.30 -11.21 5.29
CA LYS A 88 11.60 -11.23 5.96
C LYS A 88 12.19 -9.85 6.20
N LEU A 89 12.16 -8.96 5.22
CA LEU A 89 12.80 -7.64 5.24
C LEU A 89 14.25 -7.71 5.72
N SER A 90 15.01 -8.64 5.12
CA SER A 90 16.37 -8.98 5.52
C SER A 90 17.40 -7.91 5.12
N THR A 91 17.08 -7.08 4.13
CA THR A 91 17.93 -5.99 3.64
C THR A 91 17.93 -4.75 4.53
N PHE A 92 16.93 -4.61 5.42
CA PHE A 92 16.78 -3.45 6.28
C PHE A 92 17.36 -3.71 7.68
N ILE A 93 18.10 -2.75 8.22
CA ILE A 93 18.61 -2.81 9.60
C ILE A 93 17.44 -2.69 10.59
N ASP A 94 17.53 -3.38 11.72
CA ASP A 94 16.53 -3.27 12.79
C ASP A 94 16.41 -1.83 13.31
N GLY A 95 15.19 -1.35 13.49
CA GLY A 95 14.89 0.03 13.90
C GLY A 95 15.35 1.12 12.91
N SER A 96 15.59 0.79 11.64
CA SER A 96 16.01 1.78 10.63
C SER A 96 14.85 2.48 9.92
N LEU A 97 13.64 1.94 10.01
CA LEU A 97 12.46 2.47 9.32
C LEU A 97 11.57 3.24 10.30
N ASP A 98 10.98 4.33 9.83
CA ASP A 98 9.99 5.07 10.60
C ASP A 98 8.60 4.43 10.47
N PHE A 99 8.30 3.82 9.31
CA PHE A 99 7.05 3.09 9.05
C PHE A 99 7.19 2.02 7.96
N ILE A 100 6.20 1.12 7.89
CA ILE A 100 6.06 0.09 6.85
C ILE A 100 4.60 0.06 6.38
N ILE A 101 4.37 0.14 5.07
CA ILE A 101 3.05 0.02 4.43
C ILE A 101 2.95 -1.36 3.76
N ALA A 102 1.82 -2.05 3.96
CA ALA A 102 1.56 -3.39 3.43
C ALA A 102 0.07 -3.57 3.03
N ASN A 103 -0.48 -2.62 2.27
CA ASN A 103 -1.92 -2.56 1.96
C ASN A 103 -2.43 -3.77 1.16
N HIS A 104 -1.63 -4.27 0.21
CA HIS A 104 -2.00 -5.33 -0.75
C HIS A 104 -1.30 -6.68 -0.50
N MET A 105 -0.48 -6.76 0.56
CA MET A 105 0.29 -7.97 0.87
C MET A 105 -0.46 -8.92 1.83
N LEU A 106 -1.34 -8.38 2.68
CA LEU A 106 -2.06 -9.15 3.70
C LEU A 106 -3.14 -10.08 3.14
N GLU A 107 -3.64 -9.80 1.94
CA GLU A 107 -4.67 -10.59 1.27
C GLU A 107 -4.14 -11.91 0.69
N HIS A 108 -2.83 -12.02 0.49
CA HIS A 108 -2.16 -13.23 0.00
C HIS A 108 -1.27 -13.93 1.04
N CYS A 109 -1.06 -13.33 2.21
CA CYS A 109 -0.23 -13.91 3.26
C CYS A 109 -1.04 -14.88 4.13
N LYS A 110 -0.65 -16.17 4.14
CA LYS A 110 -1.25 -17.21 4.99
C LYS A 110 -1.05 -16.97 6.50
N ALA A 111 -0.25 -15.99 6.88
CA ALA A 111 0.12 -15.71 8.26
C ALA A 111 0.17 -14.21 8.56
N GLN A 112 -0.95 -13.52 8.36
CA GLN A 112 -1.16 -12.08 8.68
C GLN A 112 -0.64 -11.67 10.08
N LEU A 113 -0.72 -12.58 11.06
CA LEU A 113 -0.22 -12.36 12.43
C LEU A 113 1.31 -12.46 12.57
N ILE A 114 1.98 -13.28 11.74
CA ILE A 114 3.45 -13.44 11.78
C ILE A 114 4.12 -12.18 11.22
N LEU A 115 3.61 -11.65 10.10
CA LEU A 115 4.07 -10.40 9.52
C LEU A 115 3.91 -9.24 10.50
N LEU A 116 2.73 -9.13 11.14
CA LEU A 116 2.45 -8.09 12.13
C LEU A 116 3.40 -8.17 13.33
N LYS A 117 3.63 -9.37 13.88
CA LYS A 117 4.55 -9.57 15.02
C LYS A 117 6.00 -9.18 14.67
N ARG A 118 6.43 -9.37 13.43
CA ARG A 118 7.80 -9.10 12.98
C ARG A 118 8.03 -7.63 12.69
N ILE A 119 7.05 -7.00 12.03
CA ILE A 119 7.03 -5.55 11.77
C ILE A 119 7.07 -4.77 13.09
N LEU A 120 6.22 -5.15 14.06
CA LEU A 120 6.12 -4.45 15.36
C LEU A 120 7.33 -4.67 16.28
N LYS A 121 8.07 -5.77 16.13
CA LYS A 121 9.15 -6.11 17.07
C LYS A 121 10.50 -5.50 16.70
N ASN A 122 10.86 -5.43 15.41
CA ASN A 122 12.28 -5.28 15.07
C ASN A 122 12.62 -4.18 14.07
N LYS A 123 11.72 -3.73 13.18
CA LYS A 123 12.13 -2.89 12.04
C LYS A 123 11.76 -1.41 12.18
N THR A 124 10.73 -1.08 12.95
CA THR A 124 10.23 0.29 13.06
C THR A 124 10.64 0.98 14.35
N ARG A 125 11.02 2.27 14.28
CA ARG A 125 11.29 3.10 15.47
C ARG A 125 10.01 3.46 16.24
N TRP A 126 8.88 3.65 15.57
CA TRP A 126 7.57 3.99 16.14
C TRP A 126 6.42 3.45 15.27
N ASN A 127 5.22 3.30 15.85
CA ASN A 127 3.92 2.94 15.23
C ASN A 127 3.97 2.38 13.79
N SER A 128 3.94 1.05 13.66
CA SER A 128 3.70 0.43 12.36
C SER A 128 2.25 0.65 11.94
N PHE A 129 2.01 1.45 10.91
CA PHE A 129 0.65 1.68 10.41
C PHE A 129 0.29 0.68 9.32
N LEU A 130 -0.59 -0.24 9.67
CA LEU A 130 -1.15 -1.25 8.78
C LEU A 130 -2.55 -0.75 8.36
N CYS A 131 -2.72 -0.25 7.14
CA CYS A 131 -4.03 0.14 6.65
C CYS A 131 -4.62 -1.00 5.81
N HIS A 132 -5.78 -1.52 6.22
CA HIS A 132 -6.58 -2.44 5.44
C HIS A 132 -7.97 -1.84 5.24
N SER A 133 -8.40 -1.74 3.99
CA SER A 133 -9.80 -1.87 3.60
C SER A 133 -9.87 -2.05 2.10
N ARG A 134 -10.48 -3.16 1.66
CA ARG A 134 -11.00 -3.33 0.29
C ARG A 134 -11.90 -2.16 -0.11
#